data_AF-A0A7K2VX07-F1
#
_entry.id   AF-A0A7K2VX07-F1
#
_cell.length_a   1.000
_cell.length_b   1.000
_cell.length_c   1.000
_cell.angle_alpha   90.00
_cell.angle_beta   90.00
_cell.angle_gamma   90.00
#
_symmetry.space_group_name_H-M   'P 1'
#
loop_
_entity.id
_entity.type
_entity.pdbx_description
1 polymer ?
#
loop_
_entity_poly.entity_id
_entity_poly.type
_entity_poly.pdbx_seq_one_letter_code
_entity_poly.pdbx_strand_id
1 'polypeptide(L)'
;MAHESTPEYHIFEMDLTADEARRRAEFFAAMGPTWDPVAAMEGEDEAYRMLYSGLDDHQQQIYDRLVAAGVLPPDLGGARASD
;
A
#
# COMPACT_ATOMS: atom_id res chain seq x y z
N MET A 1 -28.92 -11.79 -23.41
CA MET A 1 -29.66 -10.63 -23.94
C MET A 1 -28.62 -9.59 -24.30
N ALA A 2 -28.57 -9.12 -25.54
CA ALA A 2 -27.72 -7.99 -25.88
C ALA A 2 -28.41 -6.74 -25.33
N HIS A 3 -27.72 -5.98 -24.46
CA HIS A 3 -28.20 -4.67 -24.06
C HIS A 3 -27.89 -3.70 -25.20
N GLU A 4 -28.84 -2.82 -25.54
CA GLU A 4 -28.68 -1.80 -26.57
C GLU A 4 -28.53 -0.43 -25.93
N SER A 5 -27.63 0.42 -26.45
CA SER A 5 -27.54 1.82 -26.03
C SER A 5 -28.80 2.55 -26.51
N THR A 6 -29.48 3.25 -25.60
CA THR A 6 -30.66 4.08 -25.89
C THR A 6 -30.33 5.55 -25.64
N PRO A 7 -31.17 6.51 -26.10
CA PRO A 7 -30.91 7.94 -25.88
C PRO A 7 -30.84 8.37 -24.40
N GLU A 8 -31.43 7.57 -23.50
CA GLU A 8 -31.44 7.83 -22.06
C GLU A 8 -30.32 7.09 -21.31
N TYR A 9 -29.80 5.99 -21.88
CA TYR A 9 -28.77 5.17 -21.26
C TYR A 9 -27.73 4.70 -22.28
N HIS A 10 -26.47 5.10 -22.05
CA HIS A 10 -25.33 4.61 -22.81
C HIS A 10 -24.73 3.38 -22.13
N ILE A 11 -24.46 2.35 -22.91
CA ILE A 11 -23.70 1.20 -22.43
C ILE A 11 -22.25 1.62 -22.34
N PHE A 12 -21.69 1.40 -21.15
CA PHE A 12 -20.28 1.62 -20.88
C PHE A 12 -19.64 0.26 -20.55
N GLU A 13 -18.79 -0.20 -21.45
CA GLU A 13 -18.01 -1.43 -21.29
C GLU A 13 -16.55 -1.05 -21.07
N MET A 14 -15.94 -1.62 -20.03
CA MET A 14 -14.51 -1.50 -19.76
C MET A 14 -13.89 -2.89 -19.74
N ASP A 15 -12.78 -3.04 -20.46
CA ASP A 15 -11.90 -4.19 -20.28
C ASP A 15 -10.95 -3.89 -19.13
N LEU A 16 -11.32 -4.34 -17.93
CA LEU A 16 -10.52 -4.16 -16.72
C LEU A 16 -9.13 -4.80 -16.82
N THR A 17 -8.97 -5.84 -17.64
CA THR A 17 -7.66 -6.49 -17.84
C THR A 17 -6.74 -5.60 -18.68
N ALA A 18 -7.25 -5.08 -19.79
CA ALA A 18 -6.52 -4.15 -20.63
C ALA A 18 -6.22 -2.83 -19.90
N ASP A 19 -7.17 -2.33 -19.11
CA ASP A 19 -7.01 -1.10 -18.35
C ASP A 19 -6.00 -1.26 -17.20
N GLU A 20 -5.99 -2.41 -16.51
CA GLU A 20 -4.99 -2.71 -15.50
C GLU A 20 -3.58 -2.85 -16.10
N ALA A 21 -3.47 -3.49 -17.28
CA ALA A 21 -2.20 -3.57 -17.99
C ALA A 21 -1.67 -2.16 -18.36
N ARG A 22 -2.56 -1.26 -18.80
CA ARG A 22 -2.20 0.13 -19.09
C ARG A 22 -1.77 0.87 -17.82
N ARG A 23 -2.52 0.76 -16.72
CA ARG A 23 -2.17 1.39 -15.44
C ARG A 23 -0.78 0.98 -14.95
N ARG A 24 -0.46 -0.31 -15.04
CA ARG A 24 0.87 -0.82 -14.66
C ARG A 24 1.98 -0.29 -15.57
N ALA A 25 1.74 -0.25 -16.88
CA ALA A 25 2.71 0.28 -17.83
C ALA A 25 3.03 1.76 -17.56
N GLU A 26 2.01 2.59 -17.34
CA GLU A 26 2.19 4.01 -17.00
C GLU A 26 2.91 4.19 -15.66
N PHE A 27 2.62 3.33 -14.67
CA PHE A 27 3.34 3.35 -13.39
C PHE A 27 4.83 3.09 -13.59
N PHE A 28 5.23 2.02 -14.31
CA PHE A 28 6.65 1.75 -14.57
C PHE A 28 7.31 2.85 -15.40
N ALA A 29 6.60 3.44 -16.37
CA ALA A 29 7.10 4.55 -17.15
C ALA A 29 7.38 5.79 -16.29
N ALA A 30 6.50 6.09 -15.32
CA ALA A 30 6.66 7.20 -14.40
C ALA A 30 7.80 7.00 -13.40
N MET A 31 8.00 5.77 -12.91
CA MET A 31 9.09 5.44 -11.98
C MET A 31 10.47 5.46 -12.67
N GLY A 32 10.51 5.17 -13.96
CA GLY A 32 11.71 5.21 -14.78
C GLY A 32 12.60 3.96 -14.62
N PRO A 33 13.64 3.83 -15.47
CA PRO A 33 14.44 2.61 -15.60
C PRO A 33 15.36 2.31 -14.41
N THR A 34 15.56 3.28 -13.52
CA THR A 34 16.43 3.16 -12.34
C THR A 34 15.67 2.80 -11.07
N TRP A 35 14.34 2.67 -11.14
CA TRP A 35 13.55 2.32 -9.98
C TRP A 35 13.75 0.86 -9.60
N ASP A 36 14.19 0.63 -8.37
CA ASP A 36 14.32 -0.68 -7.76
C ASP A 36 13.16 -0.90 -6.78
N PRO A 37 12.18 -1.77 -7.11
CA PRO A 37 11.04 -2.02 -6.24
C PRO A 37 11.43 -2.72 -4.94
N VAL A 38 12.54 -3.46 -4.91
CA VAL A 38 13.02 -4.12 -3.69
C VAL A 38 13.61 -3.09 -2.74
N ALA A 39 14.49 -2.21 -3.24
CA ALA A 39 15.05 -1.12 -2.45
C ALA A 39 13.97 -0.16 -1.93
N ALA A 40 12.91 0.08 -2.72
CA ALA A 40 11.76 0.87 -2.26
C ALA A 40 11.03 0.20 -1.09
N MET A 41 10.81 -1.12 -1.15
CA MET A 41 10.16 -1.88 -0.08
C MET A 41 11.01 -1.93 1.19
N GLU A 42 12.32 -2.13 1.06
CA GLU A 42 13.26 -2.07 2.19
C GLU A 42 13.28 -0.68 2.84
N GLY A 43 13.21 0.38 2.04
CA GLY A 43 13.13 1.76 2.53
C GLY A 43 11.85 2.05 3.31
N GLU A 44 10.71 1.50 2.87
CA GLU A 44 9.44 1.57 3.60
C GLU A 44 9.55 0.85 4.95
N ASP A 45 10.08 -0.37 4.98
CA ASP A 45 10.27 -1.14 6.23
C ASP A 45 11.18 -0.40 7.22
N GLU A 46 12.26 0.22 6.72
CA GLU A 46 13.13 1.07 7.54
C GLU A 46 12.40 2.31 8.07
N ALA A 47 11.61 2.98 7.23
CA ALA A 47 10.82 4.13 7.64
C ALA A 47 9.80 3.76 8.73
N TYR A 48 9.12 2.62 8.60
CA TYR A 48 8.23 2.09 9.64
C TYR A 48 8.97 1.84 10.96
N ARG A 49 10.15 1.21 10.89
CA ARG A 49 11.01 0.96 12.07
C ARG A 49 11.41 2.25 12.76
N MET A 50 11.75 3.28 12.00
CA MET A 50 12.07 4.60 12.54
C MET A 50 10.83 5.27 13.16
N LEU A 51 9.69 5.23 12.48
CA LEU A 51 8.44 5.86 12.92
C LEU A 51 7.95 5.31 14.26
N TYR A 52 8.10 4.00 14.47
CA TYR A 52 7.71 3.30 15.69
C TYR A 52 8.92 2.94 16.58
N SER A 53 10.03 3.65 16.41
CA SER A 53 11.16 3.54 17.34
C SER A 53 10.95 4.40 18.58
N GLY A 54 11.49 3.95 19.72
CA GLY A 54 11.53 4.77 20.95
C GLY A 54 10.15 5.11 21.53
N LEU A 55 9.15 4.25 21.30
CA LEU A 55 7.83 4.42 21.91
C LEU A 55 7.92 4.29 23.43
N ASP A 56 7.24 5.18 24.13
CA ASP A 56 7.00 5.02 25.56
C ASP A 56 5.99 3.88 25.85
N ASP A 57 5.83 3.51 27.12
CA ASP A 57 4.97 2.38 27.51
C ASP A 57 3.51 2.53 27.04
N HIS A 58 2.97 3.75 27.07
CA HIS A 58 1.59 4.01 26.67
C HIS A 58 1.45 3.95 25.15
N GLN A 59 2.41 4.51 24.42
CA GLN A 59 2.49 4.44 22.96
C GLN A 59 2.68 3.00 22.47
N GLN A 60 3.53 2.23 23.14
CA GLN A 60 3.74 0.81 22.85
C GLN A 60 2.45 0.00 23.05
N GLN A 61 1.69 0.28 24.12
CA GLN A 61 0.41 -0.38 24.35
C GLN A 61 -0.61 -0.08 23.24
N ILE A 62 -0.65 1.17 22.73
CA ILE A 62 -1.49 1.53 21.58
C ILE A 62 -1.02 0.83 20.32
N TYR A 63 0.28 0.83 20.05
CA TYR A 63 0.87 0.13 18.90
C TYR A 63 0.49 -1.35 18.90
N ASP A 64 0.68 -2.05 20.02
CA ASP A 64 0.36 -3.47 20.17
C ASP A 64 -1.14 -3.75 19.92
N ARG A 65 -2.02 -2.86 20.38
CA ARG A 65 -3.47 -2.96 20.12
C ARG A 65 -3.81 -2.78 18.64
N LEU A 66 -3.14 -1.86 17.95
CA LEU A 66 -3.37 -1.60 16.52
C LEU A 66 -2.86 -2.76 15.66
N VAL A 67 -1.72 -3.37 16.04
CA VAL A 67 -1.21 -4.59 15.40
C VAL A 67 -2.19 -5.75 15.61
N ALA A 68 -2.68 -5.96 16.84
CA ALA A 68 -3.66 -7.01 17.13
C ALA A 68 -4.98 -6.84 16.37
N ALA A 69 -5.36 -5.59 16.08
CA ALA A 69 -6.55 -5.26 15.28
C ALA A 69 -6.31 -5.37 13.76
N GLY A 70 -5.08 -5.64 13.31
CA GLY A 70 -4.71 -5.68 11.88
C GLY A 70 -4.67 -4.29 11.22
N VAL A 71 -4.64 -3.21 12.02
CA VAL A 71 -4.52 -1.84 11.51
C VAL A 71 -3.07 -1.53 11.15
N LEU A 72 -2.12 -2.05 11.94
CA LEU A 72 -0.69 -1.91 11.69
C LEU A 72 -0.06 -3.27 11.34
N PRO A 73 0.95 -3.28 10.45
CA PRO A 73 1.70 -4.50 10.15
C PRO A 73 2.46 -5.01 11.39
N PRO A 74 2.47 -6.33 11.63
CA PRO A 74 3.29 -6.91 12.69
C PRO A 74 4.78 -6.80 12.34
N ASP A 75 5.63 -6.63 13.37
CA ASP A 75 7.10 -6.74 13.29
C ASP A 75 7.87 -5.56 12.66
N LEU A 76 7.20 -4.44 12.35
CA LEU A 76 7.88 -3.22 11.88
C LEU A 76 8.17 -2.19 12.98
N GLY A 77 7.72 -2.40 14.22
CA GLY A 77 8.06 -1.56 15.37
C GLY A 77 9.39 -2.01 15.96
N GLY A 78 10.41 -1.15 15.90
CA GLY A 78 11.75 -1.47 16.35
C GLY A 78 11.81 -2.04 17.78
N ALA A 79 12.89 -2.79 18.06
CA ALA A 79 13.12 -3.42 19.36
C ALA A 79 12.90 -2.43 20.52
N ARG A 80 12.17 -2.91 21.55
CA ARG A 80 11.89 -2.16 22.79
C ARG A 80 13.18 -1.52 23.29
N ALA A 81 13.13 -0.22 23.59
CA ALA A 81 14.20 0.44 24.31
C ALA A 81 14.29 -0.20 25.70
N SER A 82 15.39 -0.92 25.96
CA SER A 82 15.71 -1.40 27.30
C SER A 82 16.22 -0.23 28.13
N ASP A 83 15.62 -0.03 29.30
CA ASP A 83 16.04 0.92 30.35
C ASP A 83 17.35 0.45 31.04
#